data_AF-A0A2D9M0T4-F1
#
_entry.id   AF-A0A2D9M0T4-F1
#
_cell.length_a   1.000
_cell.length_b   1.000
_cell.length_c   1.000
_cell.angle_alpha   90.00
_cell.angle_beta   90.00
_cell.angle_gamma   90.00
#
_symmetry.space_group_name_H-M   'P 1'
#
loop_
_entity.id
_entity.type
_entity.pdbx_description
1 polymer ?
#
loop_
_entity_poly.entity_id
_entity_poly.type
_entity_poly.pdbx_seq_one_letter_code
_entity_poly.pdbx_strand_id
1 'polypeptide(L)' 'YVVEWAYAKVQIVREVLARTLSARVDQGQYTFDEALTIAHAILFDSPETLLGIHLPSNVS' A
#
# COMPACT_ATOMS: atom_id res chain seq x y z
N TYR A 1 17.25 0.51 -15.75
CA TYR A 1 17.80 1.00 -14.48
C TYR A 1 16.76 1.63 -13.54
N VAL A 2 15.99 2.65 -13.95
CA VAL A 2 14.97 3.26 -13.05
C VAL A 2 13.80 2.32 -12.72
N VAL A 3 13.37 1.49 -13.68
CA VAL A 3 12.24 0.54 -13.49
C VAL A 3 12.54 -0.54 -12.46
N GLU A 4 13.72 -1.16 -12.52
CA GLU A 4 14.12 -2.19 -11.53
C GLU A 4 14.21 -1.61 -10.11
N TRP A 5 14.72 -0.37 -10.01
CA TRP A 5 14.77 0.34 -8.73
C TRP A 5 13.39 0.72 -8.20
N ALA A 6 12.48 1.14 -9.09
CA ALA A 6 11.09 1.40 -8.72
C ALA A 6 10.39 0.12 -8.24
N TYR A 7 10.62 -1.00 -8.92
CA TYR A 7 10.09 -2.30 -8.50
C TYR A 7 10.61 -2.73 -7.13
N ALA A 8 11.93 -2.63 -6.91
CA ALA A 8 12.52 -2.94 -5.60
C ALA A 8 11.94 -2.08 -4.47
N LYS A 9 11.73 -0.78 -4.72
CA LYS A 9 11.09 0.13 -3.78
C LYS A 9 9.65 -0.25 -3.46
N VAL A 10 8.87 -0.67 -4.46
CA VAL A 10 7.50 -1.14 -4.22
C VAL A 10 7.49 -2.35 -3.29
N GLN A 11 8.41 -3.31 -3.47
CA GLN A 11 8.51 -4.45 -2.55
C GLN A 11 8.84 -4.01 -1.12
N ILE A 12 9.83 -3.12 -0.96
CA ILE A 12 10.22 -2.58 0.36
C ILE A 12 9.03 -1.89 1.04
N VAL A 13 8.31 -1.03 0.32
CA VAL A 13 7.14 -0.31 0.87
C VAL A 13 6.06 -1.30 1.29
N ARG A 14 5.76 -2.33 0.49
CA ARG A 14 4.76 -3.35 0.81
C ARG A 14 5.14 -4.12 2.07
N GLU A 15 6.39 -4.55 2.20
CA GLU A 15 6.87 -5.30 3.37
C GLU A 15 6.79 -4.45 4.66
N VAL A 16 7.28 -3.21 4.60
CA VAL A 16 7.24 -2.30 5.76
C VAL A 16 5.79 -2.01 6.16
N LEU A 17 4.92 -1.72 5.19
CA LEU A 17 3.51 -1.42 5.44
C LEU A 17 2.79 -2.62 6.07
N ALA A 18 2.98 -3.82 5.51
CA ALA A 18 2.39 -5.05 6.04
C ALA A 18 2.84 -5.32 7.49
N ARG A 19 4.14 -5.17 7.76
CA ARG A 19 4.68 -5.34 9.12
C ARG A 19 4.11 -4.32 10.10
N THR A 20 4.01 -3.06 9.70
CA THR A 20 3.44 -2.01 10.54
C THR A 20 1.97 -2.28 10.85
N LEU A 21 1.18 -2.61 9.84
CA LEU A 21 -0.25 -2.87 10.01
C LEU A 21 -0.51 -4.14 10.83
N SER A 22 0.24 -5.23 10.59
CA SER A 22 0.17 -6.44 11.41
C SER A 22 0.40 -6.13 12.89
N ALA A 23 1.44 -5.34 13.21
CA ALA A 23 1.69 -4.94 14.59
C ALA A 23 0.57 -4.10 15.20
N ARG A 24 -0.18 -3.32 14.39
CA ARG A 24 -1.35 -2.57 14.86
C ARG A 24 -2.56 -3.47 15.09
N VAL A 25 -2.74 -4.48 14.24
CA VAL A 25 -3.79 -5.49 14.42
C VAL A 25 -3.54 -6.32 15.68
N ASP A 26 -2.29 -6.74 15.91
CA ASP A 26 -1.91 -7.49 17.12
C ASP A 26 -2.13 -6.68 18.41
N GLN A 27 -2.04 -5.36 18.32
CA GLN A 27 -2.34 -4.43 19.43
C GLN A 27 -3.85 -4.13 19.58
N GLY A 28 -4.69 -4.67 18.71
CA GLY A 28 -6.13 -4.42 18.68
C GLY A 28 -6.53 -3.03 18.21
N GLN A 29 -5.62 -2.28 17.56
CA GLN A 29 -5.93 -0.93 17.05
C GLN A 29 -6.77 -0.97 15.78
N TYR A 30 -6.58 -2.01 14.96
CA TYR A 30 -7.34 -2.25 13.75
C TYR A 30 -7.73 -3.72 13.69
N THR A 31 -8.86 -4.01 13.06
CA THR A 31 -9.17 -5.34 12.55
C THR A 31 -8.34 -5.62 11.28
N PHE A 32 -8.28 -6.88 10.89
CA PHE A 32 -7.62 -7.28 9.64
C PHE A 32 -8.21 -6.55 8.41
N ASP A 33 -9.54 -6.44 8.34
CA ASP A 33 -10.23 -5.79 7.22
C ASP A 33 -9.97 -4.28 7.18
N GLU A 34 -9.94 -3.62 8.34
CA GLU A 34 -9.56 -2.21 8.43
C GLU A 34 -8.11 -1.99 8.02
N ALA A 35 -7.19 -2.86 8.47
CA ALA A 35 -5.79 -2.80 8.05
C ALA A 35 -5.63 -2.97 6.54
N LEU A 36 -6.38 -3.90 5.92
CA LEU A 36 -6.38 -4.09 4.48
C LEU A 36 -6.92 -2.86 3.73
N THR A 37 -8.01 -2.28 4.24
CA THR A 37 -8.61 -1.06 3.69
C THR A 37 -7.63 0.11 3.75
N ILE A 38 -6.94 0.28 4.87
CA ILE A 38 -5.90 1.32 5.04
C ILE A 38 -4.74 1.08 4.07
N ALA A 39 -4.29 -0.17 3.90
CA ALA A 39 -3.22 -0.49 2.96
C ALA A 39 -3.60 -0.12 1.52
N HIS A 40 -4.83 -0.44 1.10
CA HIS A 40 -5.36 -0.07 -0.21
C HIS A 40 -5.39 1.46 -0.39
N ALA A 41 -5.90 2.17 0.60
CA ALA A 41 -5.99 3.63 0.58
C ALA A 41 -4.61 4.29 0.47
N ILE A 42 -3.59 3.75 1.12
CA ILE A 42 -2.22 4.30 1.07
C ILE A 42 -1.55 4.02 -0.29
N LEU A 43 -1.75 2.82 -0.85
CA LEU A 43 -1.03 2.39 -2.05
C LEU A 43 -1.68 2.88 -3.35
N PHE A 44 -2.99 3.12 -3.35
CA PHE A 44 -3.74 3.41 -4.58
C PHE A 44 -4.57 4.69 -4.46
N ASP A 45 -5.50 4.73 -3.50
CA ASP A 45 -6.52 5.80 -3.44
C ASP A 45 -5.91 7.18 -3.13
N SER A 46 -4.95 7.23 -2.19
CA SER A 46 -4.29 8.49 -1.78
C SER A 46 -3.36 9.02 -2.87
N PRO A 47 -2.46 8.21 -3.48
CA PRO A 47 -1.67 8.66 -4.63
C PRO A 47 -2.52 9.16 -5.80
N GLU A 48 -3.64 8.49 -6.11
CA GLU A 48 -4.56 8.94 -7.15
C GLU A 48 -5.13 10.32 -6.82
N THR A 49 -5.64 10.49 -5.60
CA THR A 49 -6.27 11.73 -5.16
C THR A 49 -5.26 12.89 -5.05
N LEU A 50 -4.06 12.63 -4.53
CA LEU A 50 -3.07 13.66 -4.22
C LEU A 50 -2.19 14.02 -5.41
N LEU A 51 -1.86 13.06 -6.26
CA LEU A 51 -0.90 13.22 -7.36
C LEU A 51 -1.57 13.16 -8.74
N GLY A 52 -2.87 12.84 -8.81
CA GLY A 52 -3.60 12.70 -10.08
C GLY A 52 -3.11 11.52 -10.93
N ILE A 53 -2.50 10.51 -10.28
CA ILE A 53 -1.98 9.33 -10.98
C ILE A 53 -3.12 8.33 -11.13
N HIS A 54 -3.51 8.03 -12.37
CA HIS A 54 -4.58 7.07 -12.66
C HIS A 54 -3.97 5.73 -13.06
N LEU A 55 -4.37 4.65 -12.40
CA LEU A 55 -3.94 3.30 -12.77
C LEU A 55 -4.65 2.87 -14.06
N PRO A 56 -3.95 2.24 -15.03
CA PRO A 56 -4.58 1.73 -16.23
C PRO A 56 -5.59 0.63 -15.86
N SER A 57 -6.81 0.74 -16.39
CA SER A 57 -7.99 -0.06 -16.05
C SER A 57 -7.92 -1.55 -16.43
N ASN A 58 -6.75 -2.08 -16.81
CA ASN A 58 -6.57 -3.48 -17.23
C ASN A 58 -5.84 -4.37 -16.21
N VAL A 59 -5.49 -3.83 -15.05
CA VAL A 59 -4.87 -4.59 -13.96
C VAL A 59 -5.98 -4.88 -12.93
N SER A 60 -6.62 -6.03 -13.07
CA SER A 60 -7.61 -6.59 -12.13
C SER A 60 -7.28 -8.05 -11.86
#